data_AF-A0A5T8J7T2-F1
#
_entry.id   AF-A0A5T8J7T2-F1
#
_cell.length_a   1.000
_cell.length_b   1.000
_cell.length_c   1.000
_cell.angle_alpha   90.00
_cell.angle_beta   90.00
_cell.angle_gamma   90.00
#
_symmetry.space_group_name_H-M   'P 1'
#
loop_
_entity.id
_entity.type
_entity.pdbx_description
1 polymer ?
#
loop_
_entity_poly.entity_id
_entity_poly.type
_entity_poly.pdbx_seq_one_letter_code
_entity_poly.pdbx_strand_id
1 'polypeptide(L)'
;MATEHVIEFLPFHAGQKKIYRSPAKRKVIRAGRRFGKTTMLEQAGGNWAARQMRVGWFAPSYKILLPSFKTIRDLLKPITISSSKTDSIIELIGGGLVEFWTLDNPDAGRSRKYHKVIIDEGSLVKKGMRDIWEQAIEPTLLDFDGDAVMAGTPKGVDDENFFYQACNDKSMGWEEHHAPTAANPTINPAALA
;
A
#
# COMPACT_ATOMS: atom_id res chain seq x y z
N MET A 1 13.51 2.12 -33.10
CA MET A 1 13.61 3.36 -32.30
C MET A 1 13.13 3.03 -30.90
N ALA A 2 13.86 3.43 -29.85
CA ALA A 2 13.37 3.25 -28.48
C ALA A 2 12.19 4.20 -28.27
N THR A 3 11.03 3.66 -27.88
CA THR A 3 9.88 4.49 -27.51
C THR A 3 10.12 5.04 -26.12
N GLU A 4 10.12 6.36 -25.98
CA GLU A 4 10.21 7.03 -24.69
C GLU A 4 8.80 7.23 -24.11
N HIS A 5 8.63 6.94 -22.83
CA HIS A 5 7.38 7.14 -22.10
C HIS A 5 7.65 8.02 -20.89
N VAL A 6 6.79 9.02 -20.68
CA VAL A 6 6.87 9.92 -19.52
C VAL A 6 5.73 9.59 -18.56
N ILE A 7 6.06 9.47 -17.27
CA ILE A 7 5.10 9.27 -16.18
C ILE A 7 5.39 10.31 -15.10
N GLU A 8 4.38 11.07 -14.73
CA GLU A 8 4.48 12.10 -13.69
C GLU A 8 3.83 11.61 -12.41
N PHE A 9 4.62 11.54 -11.34
CA PHE A 9 4.15 11.20 -10.00
C PHE A 9 3.87 12.46 -9.19
N LEU A 10 2.81 12.43 -8.38
CA LEU A 10 2.50 13.53 -7.47
C LEU A 10 3.61 13.67 -6.41
N PRO A 11 4.05 14.91 -6.11
CA PRO A 11 5.06 15.13 -5.10
C PRO A 11 4.52 14.85 -3.70
N PHE A 12 5.33 14.18 -2.88
CA PHE A 12 5.01 13.96 -1.47
C PHE A 12 5.23 15.23 -0.64
N HIS A 13 4.30 15.53 0.26
CA HIS A 13 4.53 16.54 1.30
C HIS A 13 5.53 16.01 2.36
N ALA A 14 6.01 16.87 3.25
CA ALA A 14 7.09 16.55 4.18
C ALA A 14 6.84 15.28 5.03
N GLY A 15 5.63 15.13 5.59
CA GLY A 15 5.23 13.95 6.34
C GLY A 15 5.27 12.65 5.53
N GLN A 16 4.72 12.66 4.31
CA GLN A 16 4.79 11.51 3.39
C GLN A 16 6.24 11.18 3.00
N LYS A 17 7.06 12.20 2.70
CA LYS A 17 8.48 12.01 2.36
C LYS A 17 9.25 11.31 3.48
N LYS A 18 9.00 11.69 4.75
CA LYS A 18 9.63 11.06 5.91
C LYS A 18 9.31 9.56 5.98
N ILE A 19 8.05 9.20 5.80
CA ILE A 19 7.58 7.80 5.82
C ILE A 19 8.13 7.01 4.64
N TYR A 20 8.05 7.58 3.42
CA TYR A 20 8.50 6.92 2.21
C TYR A 20 10.01 6.61 2.24
N ARG A 21 10.81 7.51 2.79
CA ARG A 21 12.28 7.38 2.87
C ARG A 21 12.78 6.47 3.99
N SER A 22 11.92 6.05 4.92
CA SER A 22 12.35 5.09 5.95
C SER A 22 12.83 3.78 5.30
N PRO A 23 14.02 3.28 5.70
CA PRO A 23 14.60 2.04 5.16
C PRO A 23 13.99 0.78 5.79
N ALA A 24 13.05 0.91 6.74
CA ALA A 24 12.45 -0.23 7.40
C ALA A 24 11.76 -1.19 6.41
N LYS A 25 12.06 -2.48 6.55
CA LYS A 25 11.47 -3.59 5.77
C LYS A 25 9.96 -3.76 6.02
N ARG A 26 9.49 -3.36 7.20
CA ARG A 26 8.09 -3.42 7.63
C ARG A 26 7.71 -2.08 8.22
N LYS A 27 6.73 -1.40 7.62
CA LYS A 27 6.27 -0.07 8.04
C LYS A 27 4.78 -0.08 8.31
N VAL A 28 4.36 0.46 9.45
CA VAL A 28 2.94 0.65 9.76
C VAL A 28 2.63 2.13 9.88
N ILE A 29 1.66 2.61 9.11
CA ILE A 29 1.27 4.01 9.03
C ILE A 29 -0.06 4.20 9.75
N ARG A 30 0.03 4.75 10.96
CA ARG A 30 -1.11 5.14 11.79
C ARG A 30 -1.36 6.63 11.59
N ALA A 31 -2.17 6.98 10.59
CA ALA A 31 -2.44 8.40 10.32
C ALA A 31 -3.93 8.74 10.25
N GLY A 32 -4.25 9.99 10.55
CA GLY A 32 -5.61 10.53 10.47
C GLY A 32 -6.20 10.47 9.06
N ARG A 33 -7.52 10.69 8.97
CA ARG A 33 -8.19 10.93 7.68
C ARG A 33 -7.57 12.16 7.01
N ARG A 34 -7.55 12.23 5.69
CA ARG A 34 -6.97 13.37 4.93
C ARG A 34 -5.47 13.62 5.12
N PHE A 35 -4.73 12.76 5.83
CA PHE A 35 -3.26 12.81 5.79
C PHE A 35 -2.69 12.51 4.40
N GLY A 36 -3.44 11.83 3.53
CA GLY A 36 -2.98 11.45 2.20
C GLY A 36 -2.21 10.12 2.16
N LYS A 37 -2.55 9.17 3.06
CA LYS A 37 -1.96 7.82 3.09
C LYS A 37 -2.13 7.09 1.74
N THR A 38 -3.37 6.90 1.30
CA THR A 38 -3.69 6.17 0.06
C THR A 38 -3.03 6.81 -1.14
N THR A 39 -3.10 8.13 -1.31
CA THR A 39 -2.41 8.83 -2.40
C THR A 39 -0.90 8.60 -2.38
N MET A 40 -0.25 8.66 -1.22
CA MET A 40 1.17 8.34 -1.12
C MET A 40 1.46 6.91 -1.56
N LEU A 41 0.64 5.95 -1.13
CA LEU A 41 0.77 4.54 -1.49
C LEU A 41 0.53 4.29 -2.98
N GLU A 42 -0.46 4.95 -3.60
CA GLU A 42 -0.76 4.86 -5.03
C GLU A 42 0.45 5.31 -5.87
N GLN A 43 1.04 6.47 -5.54
CA GLN A 43 2.23 6.96 -6.22
C GLN A 43 3.45 6.05 -5.97
N ALA A 44 3.62 5.56 -4.74
CA ALA A 44 4.70 4.64 -4.40
C ALA A 44 4.59 3.32 -5.19
N GLY A 45 3.42 2.70 -5.18
CA GLY A 45 3.12 1.46 -5.89
C GLY A 45 3.32 1.61 -7.40
N GLY A 46 2.81 2.72 -7.97
CA GLY A 46 3.03 3.04 -9.37
C GLY A 46 4.51 3.22 -9.72
N ASN A 47 5.25 3.98 -8.92
CA ASN A 47 6.68 4.23 -9.16
C ASN A 47 7.52 2.94 -9.03
N TRP A 48 7.22 2.10 -8.05
CA TRP A 48 7.88 0.79 -7.93
C TRP A 48 7.60 -0.10 -9.15
N ALA A 49 6.35 -0.18 -9.58
CA ALA A 49 5.99 -0.97 -10.75
C ALA A 49 6.63 -0.43 -12.04
N ALA A 50 6.66 0.90 -12.25
CA ALA A 50 7.35 1.53 -13.37
C ALA A 50 8.85 1.24 -13.39
N ARG A 51 9.45 0.92 -12.23
CA ARG A 51 10.83 0.44 -12.09
C ARG A 51 10.95 -1.10 -12.18
N GLN A 52 10.02 -1.73 -12.89
CA GLN A 52 9.97 -3.17 -13.16
C GLN A 52 9.80 -4.05 -11.92
N MET A 53 9.34 -3.48 -10.80
CA MET A 53 9.05 -4.26 -9.60
C MET A 53 7.65 -4.87 -9.65
N ARG A 54 7.48 -5.98 -8.95
CA ARG A 54 6.17 -6.61 -8.70
C ARG A 54 5.61 -6.10 -7.39
N VAL A 55 4.43 -5.48 -7.45
CA VAL A 55 3.77 -4.87 -6.29
C VAL A 55 2.46 -5.59 -6.01
N GLY A 56 2.28 -6.05 -4.77
CA GLY A 56 1.00 -6.57 -4.28
C GLY A 56 0.25 -5.50 -3.50
N TRP A 57 -0.97 -5.15 -3.92
CA TRP A 57 -1.85 -4.21 -3.24
C TRP A 57 -3.02 -4.95 -2.59
N PHE A 58 -3.12 -4.86 -1.27
CA PHE A 58 -4.13 -5.54 -0.48
C PHE A 58 -5.05 -4.52 0.15
N ALA A 59 -6.36 -4.75 0.08
CA ALA A 59 -7.35 -3.88 0.69
C ALA A 59 -8.50 -4.70 1.30
N PRO A 60 -9.28 -4.16 2.24
CA PRO A 60 -10.25 -4.94 3.01
C PRO A 60 -11.42 -5.47 2.19
N SER A 61 -11.75 -4.79 1.08
CA SER A 61 -12.84 -5.18 0.19
C SER A 61 -12.66 -4.57 -1.19
N TYR A 62 -13.35 -5.13 -2.18
CA TYR A 62 -13.31 -4.64 -3.56
C TYR A 62 -13.69 -3.14 -3.68
N LYS A 63 -14.67 -2.68 -2.88
CA LYS A 63 -15.12 -1.29 -2.92
C LYS A 63 -14.05 -0.30 -2.46
N ILE A 64 -13.19 -0.70 -1.53
CA ILE A 64 -12.05 0.10 -1.05
C ILE A 64 -10.88 0.01 -2.03
N LEU A 65 -10.69 -1.14 -2.65
CA LEU A 65 -9.62 -1.43 -3.61
C LEU A 65 -9.79 -0.69 -4.94
N LEU A 66 -11.01 -0.66 -5.46
CA LEU A 66 -11.31 -0.23 -6.84
C LEU A 66 -10.84 1.21 -7.17
N PRO A 67 -10.96 2.21 -6.27
CA PRO A 67 -10.39 3.53 -6.51
C PRO A 67 -8.88 3.48 -6.79
N SER A 68 -8.10 2.82 -5.93
CA SER A 68 -6.64 2.71 -6.09
C SER A 68 -6.24 1.96 -7.35
N PHE A 69 -6.98 0.90 -7.72
CA PHE A 69 -6.79 0.23 -9.01
C PHE A 69 -6.94 1.21 -10.18
N LYS A 70 -8.02 2.01 -10.20
CA LYS A 70 -8.25 2.99 -11.27
C LYS A 70 -7.17 4.07 -11.29
N THR A 71 -6.82 4.62 -10.13
CA THR A 71 -5.78 5.65 -10.00
C THR A 71 -4.45 5.16 -10.59
N ILE A 72 -4.00 3.97 -10.18
CA ILE A 72 -2.72 3.40 -10.62
C ILE A 72 -2.78 3.02 -12.10
N ARG A 73 -3.89 2.44 -12.57
CA ARG A 73 -4.07 2.12 -13.99
C ARG A 73 -3.96 3.37 -14.86
N ASP A 74 -4.60 4.46 -14.45
CA ASP A 74 -4.61 5.70 -15.23
C ASP A 74 -3.23 6.39 -15.17
N LEU A 75 -2.56 6.36 -14.01
CA LEU A 75 -1.18 6.83 -13.82
C LEU A 75 -0.18 6.10 -14.71
N LEU A 76 -0.30 4.77 -14.82
CA LEU A 76 0.66 3.93 -15.54
C LEU A 76 0.28 3.66 -16.99
N LYS A 77 -0.86 4.19 -17.45
CA LYS A 77 -1.39 3.99 -18.82
C LYS A 77 -0.33 4.10 -19.93
N PRO A 78 0.63 5.06 -19.91
CA PRO A 78 1.64 5.16 -20.96
C PRO A 78 2.51 3.91 -21.14
N ILE A 79 2.69 3.11 -20.09
CA ILE A 79 3.58 1.92 -20.08
C ILE A 79 2.84 0.61 -19.80
N THR A 80 1.51 0.63 -19.79
CA THR A 80 0.68 -0.56 -19.55
C THR A 80 0.64 -1.45 -20.80
N ILE A 81 1.03 -2.72 -20.66
CA ILE A 81 0.82 -3.77 -21.67
C ILE A 81 -0.61 -4.29 -21.58
N SER A 82 -1.05 -4.61 -20.36
CA SER A 82 -2.36 -5.20 -20.10
C SER A 82 -2.92 -4.65 -18.79
N SER A 83 -4.25 -4.55 -18.71
CA SER A 83 -4.93 -4.27 -17.45
C SER A 83 -6.24 -5.03 -17.42
N SER A 84 -6.38 -5.90 -16.43
CA SER A 84 -7.58 -6.69 -16.21
C SER A 84 -8.21 -6.28 -14.88
N LYS A 85 -9.45 -5.78 -14.95
CA LYS A 85 -10.26 -5.49 -13.76
C LYS A 85 -10.79 -6.78 -13.13
N THR A 86 -10.99 -7.83 -13.93
CA THR A 86 -11.47 -9.14 -13.46
C THR A 86 -10.38 -9.84 -12.67
N ASP A 87 -9.17 -9.92 -13.24
CA ASP A 87 -8.01 -10.53 -12.59
C ASP A 87 -7.31 -9.56 -11.62
N SER A 88 -7.79 -8.31 -11.56
CA SER A 88 -7.29 -7.25 -10.68
C SER A 88 -5.78 -7.04 -10.81
N ILE A 89 -5.28 -6.92 -12.04
CA ILE A 89 -3.84 -6.77 -12.34
C ILE A 89 -3.59 -5.71 -13.42
N ILE A 90 -2.45 -5.04 -13.31
CA ILE A 90 -1.90 -4.11 -14.30
C ILE A 90 -0.48 -4.58 -14.60
N GLU A 91 -0.21 -4.97 -15.85
CA GLU A 91 1.11 -5.44 -16.31
C GLU A 91 1.75 -4.37 -17.19
N LEU A 92 3.05 -4.13 -16.98
CA LEU A 92 3.78 -3.03 -17.61
C LEU A 92 4.92 -3.53 -18.50
N ILE A 93 5.35 -2.65 -19.40
CA ILE A 93 6.55 -2.84 -20.20
C ILE A 93 7.75 -3.13 -19.28
N GLY A 94 8.51 -4.18 -19.61
CA GLY A 94 9.68 -4.60 -18.83
C GLY A 94 9.38 -5.47 -17.60
N GLY A 95 8.13 -5.91 -17.41
CA GLY A 95 7.78 -6.95 -16.44
C GLY A 95 7.39 -6.45 -15.04
N GLY A 96 7.32 -5.13 -14.84
CA GLY A 96 6.70 -4.55 -13.65
C GLY A 96 5.19 -4.80 -13.63
N LEU A 97 4.61 -4.90 -12.44
CA LEU A 97 3.17 -5.09 -12.28
C LEU A 97 2.65 -4.56 -10.96
N VAL A 98 1.35 -4.25 -10.94
CA VAL A 98 0.57 -4.09 -9.71
C VAL A 98 -0.60 -5.06 -9.73
N GLU A 99 -0.61 -6.00 -8.78
CA GLU A 99 -1.66 -7.00 -8.60
C GLU A 99 -2.42 -6.69 -7.31
N PHE A 100 -3.75 -6.74 -7.37
CA PHE A 100 -4.63 -6.25 -6.33
C PHE A 100 -5.46 -7.39 -5.73
N TRP A 101 -5.53 -7.42 -4.41
CA TRP A 101 -6.18 -8.46 -3.63
C TRP A 101 -7.12 -7.88 -2.59
N THR A 102 -8.22 -8.60 -2.36
CA THR A 102 -9.12 -8.33 -1.26
C THR A 102 -8.80 -9.25 -0.09
N LEU A 103 -8.83 -8.70 1.13
CA LEU A 103 -8.51 -9.42 2.38
C LEU A 103 -9.71 -10.19 2.95
N ASP A 104 -10.81 -10.30 2.19
CA ASP A 104 -11.87 -11.29 2.40
C ASP A 104 -11.47 -12.69 1.90
N ASN A 105 -10.46 -12.77 1.02
CA ASN A 105 -9.84 -14.01 0.61
C ASN A 105 -8.69 -14.39 1.57
N PRO A 106 -8.78 -15.51 2.31
CA PRO A 106 -7.72 -15.94 3.21
C PRO A 106 -6.43 -16.33 2.48
N ASP A 107 -6.51 -16.72 1.21
CA ASP A 107 -5.37 -17.07 0.35
C ASP A 107 -4.89 -15.88 -0.50
N ALA A 108 -5.21 -14.64 -0.11
CA ALA A 108 -4.83 -13.44 -0.84
C ALA A 108 -3.32 -13.39 -1.13
N GLY A 109 -2.94 -13.30 -2.42
CA GLY A 109 -1.54 -13.22 -2.84
C GLY A 109 -0.77 -14.53 -2.74
N ARG A 110 -1.38 -15.63 -2.28
CA ARG A 110 -0.69 -16.91 -2.15
C ARG A 110 -0.08 -17.35 -3.48
N SER A 111 1.12 -17.92 -3.41
CA SER A 111 1.92 -18.36 -4.56
C SER A 111 2.42 -17.23 -5.49
N ARG A 112 2.27 -15.96 -5.09
CA ARG A 112 2.85 -14.81 -5.78
C ARG A 112 4.23 -14.46 -5.22
N LYS A 113 4.93 -13.58 -5.93
CA LYS A 113 6.26 -13.08 -5.58
C LYS A 113 6.29 -11.57 -5.76
N TYR A 114 6.49 -10.82 -4.68
CA TYR A 114 6.45 -9.36 -4.66
C TYR A 114 7.74 -8.76 -4.12
N HIS A 115 8.16 -7.67 -4.75
CA HIS A 115 9.24 -6.84 -4.22
C HIS A 115 8.70 -5.89 -3.14
N LYS A 116 7.44 -5.48 -3.29
CA LYS A 116 6.74 -4.53 -2.42
C LYS A 116 5.31 -4.99 -2.17
N VAL A 117 4.89 -4.96 -0.92
CA VAL A 117 3.52 -5.17 -0.50
C VAL A 117 2.95 -3.89 0.11
N ILE A 118 1.72 -3.55 -0.27
CA ILE A 118 0.94 -2.46 0.30
C ILE A 118 -0.33 -3.07 0.86
N ILE A 119 -0.59 -2.87 2.15
CA ILE A 119 -1.88 -3.19 2.78
C ILE A 119 -2.55 -1.85 3.11
N ASP A 120 -3.50 -1.43 2.28
CA ASP A 120 -4.25 -0.20 2.49
C ASP A 120 -5.48 -0.45 3.37
N GLU A 121 -5.81 0.52 4.23
CA GLU A 121 -6.90 0.44 5.20
C GLU A 121 -6.93 -0.84 6.07
N GLY A 122 -5.75 -1.38 6.44
CA GLY A 122 -5.60 -2.61 7.22
C GLY A 122 -6.34 -2.59 8.56
N SER A 123 -6.51 -1.39 9.16
CA SER A 123 -7.33 -1.16 10.35
C SER A 123 -8.81 -1.56 10.22
N LEU A 124 -9.31 -1.79 9.00
CA LEU A 124 -10.70 -2.20 8.77
C LEU A 124 -10.89 -3.73 8.79
N VAL A 125 -9.80 -4.50 8.68
CA VAL A 125 -9.85 -5.97 8.78
C VAL A 125 -9.86 -6.34 10.25
N LYS A 126 -11.05 -6.66 10.78
CA LYS A 126 -11.26 -6.83 12.22
C LYS A 126 -10.55 -8.05 12.81
N LYS A 127 -10.60 -9.19 12.12
CA LYS A 127 -10.05 -10.48 12.61
C LYS A 127 -9.37 -11.23 11.46
N GLY A 128 -8.47 -12.15 11.79
CA GLY A 128 -7.79 -13.04 10.82
C GLY A 128 -6.73 -12.37 9.93
N MET A 129 -6.57 -11.04 10.01
CA MET A 129 -5.56 -10.32 9.22
C MET A 129 -4.13 -10.80 9.51
N ARG A 130 -3.85 -11.18 10.76
CA ARG A 130 -2.55 -11.71 11.16
C ARG A 130 -2.26 -13.03 10.46
N ASP A 131 -3.23 -13.95 10.44
CA ASP A 131 -3.06 -15.24 9.77
C ASP A 131 -2.88 -15.06 8.26
N ILE A 132 -3.66 -14.17 7.63
CA ILE A 132 -3.50 -13.83 6.21
C ILE A 132 -2.10 -13.24 5.96
N TRP A 133 -1.63 -12.35 6.83
CA TRP A 133 -0.29 -11.81 6.74
C TRP A 133 0.78 -12.91 6.83
N GLU A 134 0.79 -13.69 7.91
CA GLU A 134 1.85 -14.65 8.22
C GLU A 134 1.85 -15.83 7.23
N GLN A 135 0.67 -16.29 6.79
CA GLN A 135 0.54 -17.50 5.98
C GLN A 135 0.45 -17.24 4.47
N ALA A 136 -0.12 -16.11 4.04
CA ALA A 136 -0.33 -15.81 2.63
C ALA A 136 0.56 -14.67 2.12
N ILE A 137 0.56 -13.51 2.78
CA ILE A 137 1.18 -12.28 2.24
C ILE A 137 2.69 -12.24 2.48
N GLU A 138 3.16 -12.43 3.71
CA GLU A 138 4.58 -12.33 4.05
C GLU A 138 5.47 -13.30 3.26
N PRO A 139 5.06 -14.57 3.04
CA PRO A 139 5.85 -15.49 2.22
C PRO A 139 6.10 -15.00 0.79
N THR A 140 5.23 -14.15 0.23
CA THR A 140 5.40 -13.61 -1.13
C THR A 140 6.61 -12.68 -1.26
N LEU A 141 7.17 -12.21 -0.14
CA LEU A 141 8.30 -11.27 -0.12
C LEU A 141 9.65 -11.99 -0.15
N LEU A 142 9.69 -13.31 0.10
CA LEU A 142 10.93 -14.06 0.34
C LEU A 142 11.88 -14.05 -0.86
N ASP A 143 11.36 -14.20 -2.08
CA ASP A 143 12.18 -14.25 -3.29
C ASP A 143 12.98 -12.97 -3.56
N PHE A 144 12.54 -11.83 -3.05
CA PHE A 144 13.10 -10.52 -3.34
C PHE A 144 13.64 -9.78 -2.11
N ASP A 145 13.66 -10.45 -0.94
CA ASP A 145 13.86 -9.77 0.35
C ASP A 145 12.97 -8.51 0.45
N GLY A 146 11.70 -8.69 0.10
CA GLY A 146 10.77 -7.60 -0.17
C GLY A 146 10.32 -6.84 1.07
N ASP A 147 9.78 -5.63 0.85
CA ASP A 147 9.29 -4.76 1.92
C ASP A 147 7.76 -4.72 1.96
N ALA A 148 7.20 -4.43 3.12
CA ALA A 148 5.77 -4.20 3.27
C ALA A 148 5.47 -2.89 3.99
N VAL A 149 4.37 -2.25 3.57
CA VAL A 149 3.77 -1.13 4.26
C VAL A 149 2.30 -1.42 4.52
N MET A 150 1.87 -1.21 5.76
CA MET A 150 0.48 -1.31 6.17
C MET A 150 -0.01 0.06 6.59
N ALA A 151 -1.15 0.50 6.07
CA ALA A 151 -1.72 1.80 6.37
C ALA A 151 -3.12 1.66 6.96
N GLY A 152 -3.45 2.54 7.89
CA GLY A 152 -4.75 2.52 8.53
C GLY A 152 -5.04 3.81 9.25
N THR A 153 -6.29 3.92 9.70
CA THR A 153 -6.74 5.00 10.56
C THR A 153 -7.02 4.42 11.94
N PRO A 154 -6.54 5.04 13.04
CA PRO A 154 -6.77 4.50 14.37
C PRO A 154 -8.27 4.38 14.67
N LYS A 155 -8.68 3.23 15.20
CA LYS A 155 -10.05 2.95 15.66
C LYS A 155 -10.04 2.39 17.07
N GLY A 156 -9.80 3.25 18.05
CA GLY A 156 -9.74 2.84 19.45
C GLY A 156 -8.64 1.81 19.74
N VAL A 157 -8.72 1.22 20.93
CA VAL A 157 -7.89 0.09 21.35
C VAL A 157 -8.58 -1.20 20.92
N ASP A 158 -7.86 -2.06 20.20
CA ASP A 158 -8.35 -3.35 19.74
C ASP A 158 -7.18 -4.34 19.67
N ASP A 159 -6.96 -5.08 20.76
CA ASP A 159 -5.82 -6.01 20.88
C ASP A 159 -5.94 -7.23 19.97
N GLU A 160 -7.11 -7.51 19.38
CA GLU A 160 -7.30 -8.57 18.37
C GLU A 160 -6.96 -8.08 16.95
N ASN A 161 -6.90 -6.77 16.74
CA ASN A 161 -6.66 -6.19 15.43
C ASN A 161 -5.18 -6.16 15.08
N PHE A 162 -4.78 -6.84 14.00
CA PHE A 162 -3.38 -6.92 13.58
C PHE A 162 -2.73 -5.57 13.29
N PHE A 163 -3.47 -4.61 12.71
CA PHE A 163 -2.94 -3.26 12.48
C PHE A 163 -2.65 -2.55 13.81
N TYR A 164 -3.54 -2.70 14.80
CA TYR A 164 -3.31 -2.17 16.14
C TYR A 164 -2.10 -2.85 16.80
N GLN A 165 -1.99 -4.18 16.73
CA GLN A 165 -0.84 -4.93 17.23
C GLN A 165 0.46 -4.43 16.59
N ALA A 166 0.53 -4.36 15.25
CA ALA A 166 1.70 -3.86 14.52
C ALA A 166 2.10 -2.44 14.92
N CYS A 167 1.15 -1.58 15.29
CA CYS A 167 1.46 -0.23 15.77
C CYS A 167 2.11 -0.24 17.16
N ASN A 168 1.64 -1.10 18.07
CA ASN A 168 1.93 -0.98 19.50
C ASN A 168 2.95 -2.02 20.01
N ASP A 169 3.00 -3.22 19.42
CA ASP A 169 3.94 -4.28 19.78
C ASP A 169 5.20 -4.23 18.91
N LYS A 170 6.29 -3.71 19.47
CA LYS A 170 7.56 -3.57 18.75
C LYS A 170 8.26 -4.91 18.51
N SER A 171 7.90 -5.97 19.24
CA SER A 171 8.49 -7.30 19.02
C SER A 171 8.11 -7.89 17.65
N MET A 172 7.04 -7.39 17.04
CA MET A 172 6.59 -7.77 15.70
C MET A 172 7.43 -7.17 14.56
N GLY A 173 8.38 -6.28 14.87
CA GLY A 173 9.33 -5.74 13.89
C GLY A 173 8.77 -4.67 12.94
N TRP A 174 7.57 -4.14 13.20
CA TRP A 174 6.99 -3.06 12.41
C TRP A 174 7.47 -1.69 12.91
N GLU A 175 8.08 -0.89 12.01
CA GLU A 175 8.39 0.51 12.29
C GLU A 175 7.12 1.34 12.16
N GLU A 176 6.74 2.01 13.24
CA GLU A 176 5.51 2.78 13.28
C GLU A 176 5.72 4.24 12.87
N HIS A 177 4.84 4.73 12.00
CA HIS A 177 4.72 6.14 11.65
C HIS A 177 3.34 6.67 12.04
N HIS A 178 3.31 7.49 13.09
CA HIS A 178 2.11 8.20 13.52
C HIS A 178 2.01 9.60 12.91
N ALA A 179 0.86 9.98 12.36
CA ALA A 179 0.64 11.35 11.87
C ALA A 179 -0.83 11.81 11.95
N PRO A 180 -1.14 12.92 12.65
CA PRO A 180 -2.49 13.48 12.67
C PRO A 180 -2.84 14.15 11.33
N THR A 181 -4.14 14.39 11.09
CA THR A 181 -4.62 15.13 9.91
C THR A 181 -3.98 16.51 9.79
N ALA A 182 -3.79 17.21 10.91
CA ALA A 182 -3.15 18.54 10.98
C ALA A 182 -1.69 18.56 10.47
N ALA A 183 -1.04 17.39 10.37
CA ALA A 183 0.30 17.28 9.80
C ALA A 183 0.32 17.31 8.26
N ASN A 184 -0.85 17.33 7.60
CA ASN A 184 -0.93 17.56 6.17
C ASN A 184 -0.97 19.09 5.87
N PRO A 185 0.08 19.65 5.24
CA PRO A 185 0.18 21.09 4.99
C PRO A 185 -0.83 21.61 3.94
N THR A 186 -1.51 20.73 3.21
CA THR A 186 -2.53 21.13 2.22
C THR A 186 -3.91 21.30 2.82
N ILE A 187 -4.11 20.93 4.09
CA ILE A 187 -5.39 21.06 4.77
C ILE A 187 -5.49 22.45 5.38
N ASN A 188 -6.58 23.14 5.10
CA ASN A 188 -6.88 24.43 5.73
C ASN A 188 -7.03 24.24 7.25
N PRO A 189 -6.18 24.86 8.09
CA PRO A 189 -6.25 24.72 9.54
C PRO A 189 -7.62 25.13 10.12
N ALA A 190 -8.29 26.11 9.52
CA ALA A 190 -9.61 26.58 9.97
C ALA A 190 -10.72 25.52 9.79
N ALA A 191 -10.54 24.54 8.89
CA ALA A 191 -11.50 23.46 8.67
C ALA A 191 -11.35 22.28 9.65
N LEU A 192 -10.36 22.34 10.55
CA LEU A 192 -10.09 21.32 11.57
C LEU A 192 -10.69 21.66 12.94
N ALA A 193 -11.25 22.87 13.09
CA ALA A 193 -11.87 23.37 14.31
C ALA A 193 -13.27 22.77 14.55
#